data_AF-A0A820XTF6-F1
#
_entry.id   AF-A0A820XTF6-F1
#
_cell.length_a   1.000
_cell.length_b   1.000
_cell.length_c   1.000
_cell.angle_alpha   90.00
_cell.angle_beta   90.00
_cell.angle_gamma   90.00
#
_symmetry.space_group_name_H-M   'P 1'
#
loop_
_entity.id
_entity.type
_entity.pdbx_description
1 polymer ?
#
loop_
_entity_poly.entity_id
_entity_poly.type
_entity_poly.pdbx_seq_one_letter_code
_entity_poly.pdbx_strand_id
1 'polypeptide(L)'
;VAVLNRNQHEIDDNVSFDDMKQREKEFFSHHKDAFQHLPEEFKGSEQLVRRLATIQQERIRSTFPDIIKKLRKQITEKKAQLKKIPLSMNTENECWTNFQSMINAYRESIHDKVKGEYDQVSSIEITSLPTTVTNLEDESNIDIDSDIATDELEEELEITGESKRDHIAYHIYQLQRTFQMECQNSFTNFFSRQYYKIILREIDQTAGVSLPNFPSYQIVVGLFRNELNKLPD
;
A
#
# COMPACT_ATOMS: atom_id res chain seq x y z
N VAL A 1 -23.97 31.11 35.16
CA VAL A 1 -24.81 30.75 36.32
C VAL A 1 -24.13 31.34 37.54
N ALA A 2 -24.84 32.14 38.33
CA ALA A 2 -24.33 32.70 39.58
C ALA A 2 -24.55 31.67 40.71
N VAL A 3 -23.52 31.46 41.53
CA VAL A 3 -23.52 30.45 42.60
C VAL A 3 -22.94 31.07 43.86
N LEU A 4 -23.49 30.72 45.01
CA LEU A 4 -22.94 31.10 46.31
C LEU A 4 -21.97 30.02 46.79
N ASN A 5 -20.72 30.41 47.03
CA ASN A 5 -19.69 29.52 47.57
C ASN A 5 -19.68 29.56 49.11
N ARG A 6 -19.13 28.50 49.71
CA ARG A 6 -18.88 28.46 51.15
C ARG A 6 -17.82 29.48 51.57
N ASN A 7 -18.04 30.11 52.72
CA ASN A 7 -17.04 30.92 53.41
C ASN A 7 -16.17 30.06 54.33
N GLN A 8 -14.96 30.53 54.67
CA GLN A 8 -14.00 29.76 55.50
C GLN A 8 -14.59 29.30 56.83
N HIS A 9 -15.35 30.16 57.52
CA HIS A 9 -16.03 29.83 58.78
C HIS A 9 -17.07 28.70 58.62
N GLU A 10 -17.75 28.61 57.48
CA GLU A 10 -18.77 27.60 57.20
C GLU A 10 -18.15 26.23 56.85
N ILE A 11 -16.90 26.26 56.38
CA ILE A 11 -16.08 25.08 56.16
C ILE A 11 -15.62 24.53 57.52
N ASP A 12 -15.15 25.42 58.40
CA ASP A 12 -14.68 25.06 59.73
C ASP A 12 -15.82 24.52 60.62
N ASP A 13 -17.05 25.03 60.44
CA ASP A 13 -18.28 24.58 61.13
C ASP A 13 -18.93 23.32 60.53
N ASN A 14 -18.39 22.76 59.43
CA ASN A 14 -18.92 21.56 58.76
C ASN A 14 -20.42 21.65 58.35
N VAL A 15 -20.85 22.80 57.84
CA VAL A 15 -22.25 23.00 57.43
C VAL A 15 -22.65 22.04 56.30
N SER A 16 -23.81 21.40 56.43
CA SER A 16 -24.35 20.44 55.45
C SER A 16 -24.56 21.07 54.07
N PHE A 17 -24.46 20.25 53.02
CA PHE A 17 -24.71 20.70 51.65
C PHE A 17 -26.17 21.12 51.41
N ASP A 18 -27.12 20.53 52.12
CA ASP A 18 -28.54 20.89 51.95
C ASP A 18 -28.86 22.22 52.64
N ASP A 19 -28.25 22.49 53.81
CA ASP A 19 -28.33 23.79 54.48
C ASP A 19 -27.71 24.90 53.63
N MET A 20 -26.63 24.59 52.90
CA MET A 20 -26.02 25.51 51.91
C MET A 20 -26.96 25.84 50.76
N LYS A 21 -27.67 24.86 50.21
CA LYS A 21 -28.63 25.11 49.13
C LYS A 21 -29.80 25.97 49.58
N GLN A 22 -30.27 25.79 50.81
CA GLN A 22 -31.33 26.63 51.38
C GLN A 22 -30.85 28.07 51.56
N ARG A 23 -29.67 28.27 52.16
CA ARG A 23 -29.05 29.59 52.30
C ARG A 23 -28.79 30.27 50.97
N GLU A 24 -28.37 29.51 49.95
CA GLU A 24 -28.19 30.02 48.59
C GLU A 24 -29.52 30.54 48.00
N LYS A 25 -30.61 29.77 48.14
CA LYS A 25 -31.95 30.20 47.73
C LYS A 25 -32.42 31.46 48.47
N GLU A 26 -32.17 31.52 49.78
CA GLU A 26 -32.48 32.69 50.61
C GLU A 26 -31.65 33.91 50.21
N PHE A 27 -30.37 33.73 49.93
CA PHE A 27 -29.47 34.80 49.49
C PHE A 27 -29.95 35.44 48.19
N PHE A 28 -30.29 34.63 47.19
CA PHE A 28 -30.84 35.11 45.92
C PHE A 28 -32.26 35.69 46.05
N SER A 29 -33.02 35.29 47.08
CA SER A 29 -34.35 35.84 47.39
C SER A 29 -34.30 37.18 48.11
N HIS A 30 -33.29 37.39 48.97
CA HIS A 30 -33.08 38.66 49.68
C HIS A 30 -32.42 39.71 48.79
N HIS A 31 -31.47 39.32 47.94
CA HIS A 31 -30.75 40.25 47.05
C HIS A 31 -31.43 40.38 45.67
N LYS A 32 -32.77 40.50 45.65
CA LYS A 32 -33.53 40.57 44.38
C LYS A 32 -33.12 41.76 43.52
N ASP A 33 -32.78 42.90 44.11
CA ASP A 33 -32.45 44.13 43.37
C ASP A 33 -31.15 43.99 42.55
N ALA A 34 -30.15 43.27 43.07
CA ALA A 34 -28.88 43.04 42.38
C ALA A 34 -28.98 41.93 41.31
N PHE A 35 -29.92 41.00 41.47
CA PHE A 35 -30.07 39.83 40.58
C PHE A 35 -31.37 39.87 39.76
N GLN A 36 -32.06 41.01 39.69
CA GLN A 36 -33.35 41.16 39.02
C GLN A 36 -33.25 40.92 37.50
N HIS A 37 -32.14 41.34 36.89
CA HIS A 37 -31.89 41.18 35.47
C HIS A 37 -31.43 39.75 35.08
N LEU A 38 -31.12 38.91 36.06
CA LEU A 38 -30.67 37.54 35.81
C LEU A 38 -31.87 36.58 35.83
N PRO A 39 -32.11 35.80 34.76
CA PRO A 39 -33.19 34.82 34.74
C PRO A 39 -32.98 33.76 35.83
N GLU A 40 -34.07 33.20 36.34
CA GLU A 40 -34.06 32.20 37.42
C GLU A 40 -33.32 30.90 37.01
N GLU A 41 -33.25 30.63 35.71
CA GLU A 41 -32.48 29.54 35.10
C GLU A 41 -30.95 29.68 35.24
N PHE A 42 -30.46 30.89 35.57
CA PHE A 42 -29.03 31.16 35.75
C PHE A 42 -28.64 31.42 37.21
N LYS A 43 -29.51 31.09 38.17
CA LYS A 43 -29.27 31.25 39.61
C LYS A 43 -29.15 29.91 40.30
N GLY A 44 -28.14 29.80 41.16
CA GLY A 44 -27.98 28.69 42.08
C GLY A 44 -27.13 27.54 41.53
N SER A 45 -26.57 26.78 42.47
CA SER A 45 -25.77 25.59 42.24
C SER A 45 -26.53 24.48 41.52
N GLU A 46 -27.83 24.29 41.81
CA GLU A 46 -28.65 23.25 41.18
C GLU A 46 -28.80 23.47 39.66
N GLN A 47 -29.00 24.71 39.24
CA GLN A 47 -29.09 25.04 37.81
C GLN A 47 -27.73 24.93 37.12
N LEU A 48 -26.63 25.24 37.82
CA LEU A 48 -25.28 24.99 37.31
C LEU A 48 -25.08 23.50 37.03
N VAL A 49 -25.44 22.63 37.98
CA VAL A 49 -25.33 21.17 37.82
C VAL A 49 -26.15 20.68 36.65
N ARG A 50 -27.42 21.10 36.53
CA ARG A 50 -28.28 20.74 35.40
C ARG A 50 -27.67 21.19 34.07
N ARG A 51 -27.16 22.43 34.00
CA ARG A 51 -26.56 22.96 32.77
C ARG A 51 -25.27 22.23 32.41
N LEU A 52 -24.41 21.93 33.37
CA LEU A 52 -23.20 21.14 33.17
C LEU A 52 -23.53 19.73 32.71
N ALA A 53 -24.55 19.10 33.29
CA ALA A 53 -25.02 17.79 32.87
C ALA A 53 -25.52 17.79 31.42
N THR A 54 -26.31 18.79 31.01
CA THR A 54 -26.75 18.94 29.61
C THR A 54 -25.57 19.16 28.67
N ILE A 55 -24.63 20.02 29.02
CA ILE A 55 -23.43 20.28 28.20
C ILE A 55 -22.57 19.01 28.08
N GLN A 56 -22.37 18.28 29.16
CA GLN A 56 -21.66 16.99 29.17
C GLN A 56 -22.37 15.97 28.28
N GLN A 57 -23.68 15.83 28.44
CA GLN A 57 -24.48 14.88 27.65
C GLN A 57 -24.37 15.18 26.15
N GLU A 58 -24.48 16.45 25.76
CA GLU A 58 -24.34 16.87 24.36
C GLU A 58 -22.92 16.64 23.83
N ARG A 59 -21.91 16.92 24.67
CA ARG A 59 -20.51 16.67 24.31
C ARG A 59 -20.22 15.18 24.14
N ILE A 60 -20.75 14.32 25.01
CA ILE A 60 -20.63 12.87 24.86
C ILE A 60 -21.34 12.44 23.58
N ARG A 61 -22.58 12.89 23.36
CA ARG A 61 -23.36 12.52 22.17
C ARG A 61 -22.68 12.91 20.87
N SER A 62 -22.06 14.09 20.83
CA SER A 62 -21.33 14.58 19.64
C SER A 62 -19.99 13.88 19.43
N THR A 63 -19.24 13.54 20.50
CA THR A 63 -17.90 12.96 20.38
C THR A 63 -17.89 11.43 20.29
N PHE A 64 -18.91 10.77 20.81
CA PHE A 64 -18.99 9.30 20.86
C PHE A 64 -18.98 8.61 19.49
N PRO A 65 -19.71 9.09 18.46
CA PRO A 65 -19.66 8.49 17.13
C PRO A 65 -18.26 8.52 16.51
N ASP A 66 -17.52 9.61 16.69
CA ASP A 66 -16.17 9.76 16.17
C ASP A 66 -15.17 8.86 16.90
N ILE A 67 -15.34 8.69 18.22
CA ILE A 67 -14.57 7.72 19.00
C ILE A 67 -14.82 6.30 18.49
N ILE A 68 -16.08 5.92 18.23
CA ILE A 68 -16.42 4.60 17.67
C ILE A 68 -15.77 4.41 16.30
N LYS A 69 -15.84 5.40 15.41
CA LYS A 69 -15.20 5.33 14.08
C LYS A 69 -13.70 5.13 14.21
N LYS A 70 -13.05 5.91 15.08
CA LYS A 70 -11.59 5.80 15.32
C LYS A 70 -11.22 4.43 15.89
N LEU A 71 -12.01 3.92 16.83
CA LEU A 71 -11.80 2.59 17.41
C LEU A 71 -11.93 1.49 16.35
N ARG A 72 -12.99 1.53 15.52
CA ARG A 72 -13.18 0.58 14.42
C ARG A 72 -12.01 0.63 13.43
N LYS A 73 -11.58 1.83 13.04
CA LYS A 73 -10.40 2.01 12.19
C LYS A 73 -9.14 1.38 12.81
N GLN A 74 -8.88 1.65 14.09
CA GLN A 74 -7.75 1.05 14.80
C GLN A 74 -7.85 -0.47 14.88
N ILE A 75 -9.04 -1.03 15.13
CA ILE A 75 -9.25 -2.48 15.14
C ILE A 75 -8.95 -3.07 13.76
N THR A 76 -9.45 -2.47 12.69
CA THR A 76 -9.18 -2.94 11.32
C THR A 76 -7.70 -2.86 10.97
N GLU A 77 -7.03 -1.76 11.30
CA GLU A 77 -5.58 -1.59 11.11
C GLU A 77 -4.79 -2.63 11.91
N LYS A 78 -5.13 -2.84 13.19
CA LYS A 78 -4.46 -3.82 14.05
C LYS A 78 -4.72 -5.25 13.60
N LYS A 79 -5.92 -5.58 13.11
CA LYS A 79 -6.22 -6.87 12.48
C LYS A 79 -5.39 -7.07 11.20
N ALA A 80 -5.27 -6.04 10.36
CA ALA A 80 -4.44 -6.10 9.16
C ALA A 80 -2.96 -6.26 9.50
N GLN A 81 -2.46 -5.59 10.55
CA GLN A 81 -1.10 -5.79 11.05
C GLN A 81 -0.91 -7.19 11.63
N LEU A 82 -1.88 -7.71 12.39
CA LEU A 82 -1.81 -9.04 12.97
C LEU A 82 -1.77 -10.14 11.89
N LYS A 83 -2.51 -9.97 10.79
CA LYS A 83 -2.43 -10.87 9.62
C LYS A 83 -1.04 -10.93 8.99
N LYS A 84 -0.22 -9.88 9.14
CA LYS A 84 1.16 -9.87 8.64
C LYS A 84 2.14 -10.56 9.59
N ILE A 85 1.77 -10.75 10.85
CA ILE A 85 2.63 -11.41 11.83
C ILE A 85 2.47 -12.92 11.66
N PRO A 86 3.57 -13.67 11.48
CA PRO A 86 3.50 -15.11 11.40
C PRO A 86 3.01 -15.70 12.73
N LEU A 87 2.21 -16.75 12.67
CA LEU A 87 1.72 -17.45 13.87
C LEU A 87 2.92 -18.00 14.66
N SER A 88 2.81 -17.98 16.00
CA SER A 88 3.79 -18.62 16.87
C SER A 88 3.78 -20.13 16.63
N MET A 89 4.89 -20.66 16.11
CA MET A 89 5.07 -22.10 15.93
C MET A 89 5.59 -22.68 17.24
N ASN A 90 4.84 -23.60 17.84
CA ASN A 90 5.18 -24.17 19.14
C ASN A 90 5.75 -25.59 19.04
N THR A 91 5.70 -26.21 17.84
CA THR A 91 6.20 -27.56 17.61
C THR A 91 7.22 -27.60 16.47
N GLU A 92 8.21 -28.49 16.59
CA GLU A 92 9.28 -28.66 15.59
C GLU A 92 8.72 -29.08 14.21
N ASN A 93 7.67 -29.90 14.21
CA ASN A 93 6.99 -30.34 12.98
C ASN A 93 6.32 -29.16 12.25
N GLU A 94 5.68 -28.24 12.97
CA GLU A 94 5.08 -27.04 12.37
C GLU A 94 6.13 -26.09 11.79
N CYS A 95 7.31 -25.99 12.43
CA CYS A 95 8.43 -25.24 11.88
C CYS A 95 8.91 -25.83 10.55
N TRP A 96 9.06 -27.16 10.49
CA TRP A 96 9.51 -27.84 9.29
C TRP A 96 8.53 -27.73 8.13
N THR A 97 7.23 -27.90 8.38
CA THR A 97 6.20 -27.78 7.33
C THR A 97 6.10 -26.36 6.79
N ASN A 98 6.17 -25.34 7.65
CA ASN A 98 6.18 -23.95 7.22
C ASN A 98 7.45 -23.58 6.44
N PHE A 99 8.62 -24.09 6.86
CA PHE A 99 9.86 -23.88 6.12
C PHE A 99 9.79 -24.50 4.72
N GLN A 100 9.29 -25.74 4.61
CA GLN A 100 9.06 -26.38 3.32
C GLN A 100 8.06 -25.61 2.45
N SER A 101 6.95 -25.13 3.04
CA SER A 101 5.98 -24.28 2.34
C SER A 101 6.62 -23.00 1.80
N MET A 102 7.47 -22.34 2.60
CA MET A 102 8.18 -21.13 2.19
C MET A 102 9.16 -21.39 1.04
N ILE A 103 9.89 -22.51 1.06
CA ILE A 103 10.77 -22.92 -0.05
C ILE A 103 9.96 -23.15 -1.33
N ASN A 104 8.83 -23.85 -1.24
CA ASN A 104 7.98 -24.13 -2.39
C ASN A 104 7.41 -22.83 -2.99
N ALA A 105 6.86 -21.94 -2.15
CA ALA A 105 6.37 -20.64 -2.59
C ALA A 105 7.48 -19.78 -3.25
N TYR A 106 8.70 -19.81 -2.71
CA TYR A 106 9.83 -19.13 -3.32
C TYR A 106 10.25 -19.74 -4.66
N ARG A 107 10.22 -21.07 -4.76
CA ARG A 107 10.50 -21.79 -6.01
C ARG A 107 9.47 -21.46 -7.09
N GLU A 108 8.19 -21.41 -6.73
CA GLU A 108 7.10 -20.99 -7.61
C GLU A 108 7.31 -19.54 -8.06
N SER A 109 7.60 -18.62 -7.14
CA SER A 109 7.92 -17.23 -7.50
C SER A 109 9.09 -17.11 -8.48
N ILE A 110 10.18 -17.86 -8.30
CA ILE A 110 11.30 -17.87 -9.27
C ILE A 110 10.83 -18.40 -10.62
N HIS A 111 10.11 -19.52 -10.60
CA HIS A 111 9.62 -20.15 -11.81
C HIS A 111 8.72 -19.21 -12.62
N ASP A 112 7.82 -18.49 -11.94
CA ASP A 112 6.90 -17.53 -12.53
C ASP A 112 7.65 -16.31 -13.08
N LYS A 113 8.66 -15.82 -12.33
CA LYS A 113 9.56 -14.75 -12.80
C LYS A 113 10.35 -15.13 -14.04
N VAL A 114 10.77 -16.38 -14.18
CA VAL A 114 11.51 -16.89 -15.35
C VAL A 114 10.58 -17.09 -16.54
N LYS A 115 9.34 -17.54 -16.31
CA LYS A 115 8.32 -17.69 -17.36
C LYS A 115 7.68 -16.38 -17.82
N GLY A 116 7.78 -15.34 -17.00
CA GLY A 116 7.18 -14.03 -17.28
C GLY A 116 5.73 -13.90 -16.80
N GLU A 117 5.27 -14.79 -15.93
CA GLU A 117 3.90 -14.81 -15.38
C GLU A 117 3.87 -14.06 -14.03
N TYR A 118 3.99 -12.73 -14.06
CA TYR A 118 4.18 -11.91 -12.84
C TYR A 118 2.88 -11.62 -12.05
N ASP A 119 1.71 -11.68 -12.70
CA ASP A 119 0.43 -11.28 -12.10
C ASP A 119 -0.25 -12.38 -11.27
N GLN A 120 0.29 -13.60 -11.24
CA GLN A 120 -0.31 -14.71 -10.49
C GLN A 120 -0.01 -14.65 -8.98
N VAL A 121 1.00 -13.87 -8.56
CA VAL A 121 1.33 -13.70 -7.14
C VAL A 121 0.52 -12.56 -6.50
N SER A 122 -0.77 -12.49 -6.83
CA SER A 122 -1.73 -11.82 -5.95
C SER A 122 -2.24 -12.85 -4.95
N SER A 123 -1.91 -12.66 -3.68
CA SER A 123 -2.44 -13.44 -2.54
C SER A 123 -1.71 -14.76 -2.22
N ILE A 124 -0.42 -14.68 -1.86
CA ILE A 124 0.00 -15.51 -0.72
C ILE A 124 -0.63 -14.86 0.52
N GLU A 125 -1.95 -15.02 0.66
CA GLU A 125 -2.54 -15.13 1.98
C GLU A 125 -1.80 -16.29 2.62
N ILE A 126 -1.00 -16.00 3.64
CA ILE A 126 -0.39 -17.01 4.49
C ILE A 126 -1.56 -17.77 5.13
N THR A 127 -1.92 -18.85 4.45
CA THR A 127 -2.68 -20.01 4.88
C THR A 127 -3.76 -19.73 5.94
N SER A 128 -4.98 -19.52 5.47
CA SER A 128 -6.18 -19.90 6.21
C SER A 128 -6.16 -21.41 6.45
N LEU A 129 -5.60 -21.85 7.58
CA LEU A 129 -5.88 -23.16 8.15
C LEU A 129 -7.17 -23.08 9.00
N PRO A 130 -8.01 -24.12 8.98
CA PRO A 130 -9.40 -24.05 9.40
C PRO A 130 -9.46 -23.86 10.92
N THR A 131 -9.92 -22.68 11.35
CA THR A 131 -10.25 -22.46 12.75
C THR A 131 -11.62 -23.07 13.00
N THR A 132 -11.65 -24.28 13.55
CA THR A 132 -12.83 -24.82 14.23
C THR A 132 -13.08 -24.03 15.51
N VAL A 133 -13.90 -22.98 15.43
CA VAL A 133 -14.73 -22.56 16.58
C VAL A 133 -15.95 -21.77 16.10
N THR A 134 -17.09 -22.43 16.28
CA THR A 134 -18.41 -21.87 16.62
C THR A 134 -19.09 -20.94 15.63
N ASN A 135 -20.06 -21.53 14.92
CA ASN A 135 -21.36 -20.92 14.61
C ASN A 135 -21.81 -19.99 15.73
N LEU A 136 -21.93 -18.70 15.45
CA LEU A 136 -23.02 -17.85 15.91
C LEU A 136 -23.36 -16.89 14.77
N GLU A 137 -24.63 -16.92 14.44
CA GLU A 137 -25.35 -16.20 13.39
C GLU A 137 -25.09 -14.68 13.45
N ASP A 138 -25.03 -14.02 12.29
CA ASP A 138 -25.92 -12.88 12.04
C ASP A 138 -25.93 -12.52 10.55
N GLU A 139 -27.13 -12.60 9.99
CA GLU A 139 -27.46 -12.18 8.65
C GLU A 139 -27.33 -10.66 8.48
N SER A 140 -26.71 -10.25 7.38
CA SER A 140 -27.19 -9.08 6.63
C SER A 140 -26.74 -9.20 5.17
N ASN A 141 -27.68 -9.70 4.36
CA ASN A 141 -27.73 -9.53 2.92
C ASN A 141 -27.57 -8.05 2.58
N ILE A 142 -26.53 -7.73 1.80
CA ILE A 142 -26.54 -6.54 0.95
C ILE A 142 -26.12 -7.00 -0.44
N ASP A 143 -27.13 -7.12 -1.30
CA ASP A 143 -27.02 -7.24 -2.75
C ASP A 143 -26.11 -6.14 -3.31
N ILE A 144 -25.14 -6.52 -4.13
CA ILE A 144 -24.53 -5.60 -5.09
C ILE A 144 -24.58 -6.27 -6.46
N ASP A 145 -25.46 -5.67 -7.26
CA ASP A 145 -25.79 -5.97 -8.65
C ASP A 145 -24.56 -6.20 -9.51
N SER A 146 -24.64 -7.29 -10.27
CA SER A 146 -23.81 -7.52 -11.45
C SER A 146 -24.36 -6.67 -12.59
N ASP A 147 -23.61 -5.67 -13.04
CA ASP A 147 -23.77 -5.18 -14.39
C ASP A 147 -22.43 -4.89 -15.05
N ILE A 148 -22.20 -5.69 -16.08
CA ILE A 148 -21.12 -5.66 -17.05
C ILE A 148 -21.37 -4.48 -17.99
N ALA A 149 -20.40 -3.59 -18.10
CA ALA A 149 -20.21 -2.77 -19.30
C ALA A 149 -18.71 -2.56 -19.50
N THR A 150 -18.16 -3.36 -20.41
CA THR A 150 -16.94 -3.10 -21.14
C THR A 150 -17.08 -1.79 -21.92
N ASP A 151 -16.18 -0.84 -21.73
CA ASP A 151 -15.58 -0.12 -22.86
C ASP A 151 -14.36 0.72 -22.40
N GLU A 152 -13.23 0.37 -23.01
CA GLU A 152 -12.16 1.24 -23.50
C GLU A 152 -11.98 2.60 -22.82
N LEU A 153 -10.93 2.74 -21.99
CA LEU A 153 -10.00 3.87 -22.06
C LEU A 153 -8.63 3.44 -21.51
N GLU A 154 -7.73 3.09 -22.43
CA GLU A 154 -6.28 3.15 -22.22
C GLU A 154 -5.88 4.62 -22.00
N GLU A 155 -5.30 4.98 -20.86
CA GLU A 155 -4.10 5.84 -20.78
C GLU A 155 -3.60 5.99 -19.33
N GLU A 156 -2.27 5.84 -19.20
CA GLU A 156 -1.39 6.36 -18.16
C GLU A 156 -1.61 5.90 -16.71
N LEU A 157 -1.23 4.64 -16.44
CA LEU A 157 -0.75 4.26 -15.11
C LEU A 157 0.71 4.67 -14.94
N GLU A 158 0.93 5.82 -14.30
CA GLU A 158 2.14 6.10 -13.53
C GLU A 158 2.29 5.02 -12.44
N ILE A 159 2.92 3.90 -12.81
CA ILE A 159 3.30 2.85 -11.87
C ILE A 159 4.43 3.38 -11.00
N THR A 160 4.05 3.65 -9.75
CA THR A 160 4.91 3.96 -8.61
C THR A 160 6.19 3.10 -8.60
N GLY A 161 7.32 3.77 -8.42
CA GLY A 161 8.67 3.34 -8.80
C GLY A 161 9.32 2.21 -8.00
N GLU A 162 8.57 1.18 -7.59
CA GLU A 162 9.12 0.05 -6.82
C GLU A 162 8.93 -1.31 -7.49
N SER A 163 7.93 -1.47 -8.36
CA SER A 163 7.62 -2.75 -9.03
C SER A 163 8.29 -2.94 -10.42
N LYS A 164 8.87 -1.88 -11.00
CA LYS A 164 9.55 -1.93 -12.31
C LYS A 164 10.89 -2.68 -12.34
N ARG A 165 11.39 -3.20 -11.21
CA ARG A 165 12.78 -3.72 -11.09
C ARG A 165 12.96 -5.21 -11.31
N ASP A 166 11.90 -6.02 -11.27
CA ASP A 166 12.04 -7.49 -11.17
C ASP A 166 11.58 -8.25 -12.42
N HIS A 167 11.18 -7.56 -13.48
CA HIS A 167 10.77 -8.22 -14.72
C HIS A 167 12.01 -8.66 -15.51
N ILE A 168 12.46 -9.88 -15.26
CA ILE A 168 13.57 -10.53 -15.97
C ILE A 168 13.34 -10.45 -17.49
N ALA A 169 12.09 -10.67 -17.93
CA ALA A 169 11.71 -10.55 -19.34
C ALA A 169 12.00 -9.15 -19.92
N TYR A 170 11.77 -8.09 -19.15
CA TYR A 170 12.06 -6.71 -19.56
C TYR A 170 13.57 -6.46 -19.69
N HIS A 171 14.37 -6.96 -18.76
CA HIS A 171 15.83 -6.85 -18.84
C HIS A 171 16.43 -7.66 -20.00
N ILE A 172 15.91 -8.86 -20.27
CA ILE A 172 16.30 -9.65 -21.44
C ILE A 172 15.95 -8.89 -22.72
N TYR A 173 14.76 -8.33 -22.81
CA TYR A 173 14.33 -7.53 -23.96
C TYR A 173 15.23 -6.30 -24.17
N GLN A 174 15.58 -5.59 -23.09
CA GLN A 174 16.51 -4.46 -23.17
C GLN A 174 17.89 -4.90 -23.68
N LEU A 175 18.44 -5.99 -23.14
CA LEU A 175 19.74 -6.51 -23.55
C LEU A 175 19.74 -6.94 -25.04
N GLN A 176 18.66 -7.59 -25.48
CA GLN A 176 18.51 -7.97 -26.88
C GLN A 176 18.42 -6.74 -27.78
N ARG A 177 17.71 -5.70 -27.34
CA ARG A 177 17.59 -4.45 -28.08
C ARG A 177 18.92 -3.71 -28.17
N THR A 178 19.69 -3.63 -27.08
CA THR A 178 21.02 -3.01 -27.11
C THR A 178 21.96 -3.78 -28.03
N PHE A 179 21.98 -5.11 -27.92
CA PHE A 179 22.77 -5.97 -28.80
C PHE A 179 22.38 -5.80 -30.28
N GLN A 180 21.08 -5.72 -30.57
CA GLN A 180 20.61 -5.52 -31.94
C GLN A 180 21.04 -4.16 -32.50
N MET A 181 20.98 -3.10 -31.70
CA MET A 181 21.46 -1.76 -32.07
C MET A 181 22.98 -1.76 -32.30
N GLU A 182 23.75 -2.43 -31.43
CA GLU A 182 25.19 -2.60 -31.60
C GLU A 182 25.53 -3.39 -32.87
N CYS A 183 24.84 -4.51 -33.13
CA CYS A 183 24.97 -5.24 -34.38
C CYS A 183 24.70 -4.32 -35.58
N GLN A 184 23.59 -3.59 -35.58
CA GLN A 184 23.26 -2.68 -36.68
C GLN A 184 24.36 -1.64 -36.89
N ASN A 185 24.87 -1.04 -35.82
CA ASN A 185 25.95 -0.06 -35.91
C ASN A 185 27.25 -0.67 -36.45
N SER A 186 27.64 -1.87 -36.01
CA SER A 186 28.85 -2.56 -36.49
C SER A 186 28.75 -2.96 -37.97
N PHE A 187 27.57 -3.40 -38.42
CA PHE A 187 27.35 -3.95 -39.76
C PHE A 187 26.92 -2.92 -40.84
N THR A 188 26.66 -1.65 -40.51
CA THR A 188 26.24 -0.64 -41.51
C THR A 188 27.29 -0.26 -42.55
N ASN A 189 28.56 -0.67 -42.36
CA ASN A 189 29.66 -0.26 -43.21
C ASN A 189 29.79 -1.05 -44.53
N PHE A 190 28.92 -2.03 -44.80
CA PHE A 190 28.98 -2.90 -46.00
C PHE A 190 28.96 -2.13 -47.33
N PHE A 191 28.25 -1.00 -47.40
CA PHE A 191 28.16 -0.20 -48.62
C PHE A 191 29.16 0.97 -48.67
N SER A 192 30.06 1.05 -47.68
CA SER A 192 31.06 2.11 -47.62
C SER A 192 32.17 1.88 -48.66
N ARG A 193 32.76 2.98 -49.16
CA ARG A 193 33.94 2.90 -50.06
C ARG A 193 35.14 2.19 -49.41
N GLN A 194 35.23 2.21 -48.08
CA GLN A 194 36.30 1.51 -47.36
C GLN A 194 36.07 0.00 -47.37
N TYR A 195 34.82 -0.45 -47.18
CA TYR A 195 34.48 -1.87 -47.27
C TYR A 195 34.69 -2.44 -48.66
N TYR A 196 34.38 -1.66 -49.70
CA TYR A 196 34.69 -2.05 -51.09
C TYR A 196 36.19 -2.33 -51.31
N LYS A 197 37.09 -1.55 -50.68
CA LYS A 197 38.54 -1.82 -50.74
C LYS A 197 38.92 -3.12 -50.03
N ILE A 198 38.22 -3.47 -48.94
CA ILE A 198 38.41 -4.74 -48.22
C ILE A 198 37.98 -5.90 -49.12
N ILE A 199 36.82 -5.79 -49.79
CA ILE A 199 36.35 -6.78 -50.77
C ILE A 199 37.38 -6.98 -51.89
N LEU A 200 37.85 -5.89 -52.50
CA LEU A 200 38.86 -5.98 -53.57
C LEU A 200 40.14 -6.64 -53.09
N ARG A 201 40.61 -6.29 -51.88
CA ARG A 201 41.79 -6.91 -51.27
C ARG A 201 41.60 -8.42 -51.05
N GLU A 202 40.45 -8.85 -50.56
CA GLU A 202 40.14 -10.29 -50.37
C GLU A 202 40.03 -11.03 -51.70
N ILE A 203 39.45 -10.41 -52.73
CA ILE A 203 39.40 -10.97 -54.10
C ILE A 203 40.82 -11.14 -54.66
N ASP A 204 41.70 -10.14 -54.51
CA ASP A 204 43.07 -10.18 -55.00
C ASP A 204 43.91 -11.24 -54.26
N GLN A 205 43.69 -11.40 -52.95
CA GLN A 205 44.42 -12.38 -52.11
C GLN A 205 44.00 -13.83 -52.36
N THR A 206 42.75 -14.04 -52.79
CA THR A 206 42.18 -15.37 -53.02
C THR A 206 42.13 -15.75 -54.51
N ALA A 207 42.86 -15.03 -55.36
CA ALA A 207 42.99 -15.28 -56.79
C ALA A 207 43.51 -16.70 -57.06
N GLY A 208 42.56 -17.63 -57.23
CA GLY A 208 42.75 -19.04 -57.52
C GLY A 208 41.57 -19.55 -58.36
N VAL A 209 41.59 -20.83 -58.73
CA VAL A 209 40.69 -21.44 -59.74
C VAL A 209 39.20 -21.29 -59.39
N SER A 210 38.60 -20.17 -59.77
CA SER A 210 37.17 -19.94 -59.73
C SER A 210 36.61 -19.97 -61.14
N LEU A 211 35.36 -20.41 -61.26
CA LEU A 211 34.63 -20.36 -62.53
C LEU A 211 34.49 -18.89 -62.94
N PRO A 212 34.65 -18.55 -64.23
CA PRO A 212 34.39 -17.20 -64.70
C PRO A 212 32.96 -16.80 -64.31
N ASN A 213 32.83 -15.64 -63.68
CA ASN A 213 31.60 -15.04 -63.12
C ASN A 213 31.08 -15.58 -61.78
N PHE A 214 31.81 -16.46 -61.07
CA PHE A 214 31.43 -16.88 -59.71
C PHE A 214 32.48 -16.50 -58.66
N PRO A 215 32.10 -15.80 -57.59
CA PRO A 215 33.02 -15.55 -56.48
C PRO A 215 33.36 -16.88 -55.80
N SER A 216 34.65 -17.08 -55.50
CA SER A 216 35.12 -18.22 -54.70
C SER A 216 34.52 -18.16 -53.29
N TYR A 217 34.06 -19.29 -52.77
CA TYR A 217 33.56 -19.42 -51.39
C TYR A 217 34.57 -18.92 -50.35
N GLN A 218 35.88 -19.03 -50.64
CA GLN A 218 36.94 -18.55 -49.76
C GLN A 218 36.89 -17.03 -49.53
N ILE A 219 36.43 -16.26 -50.52
CA ILE A 219 36.22 -14.81 -50.40
C ILE A 219 35.13 -14.53 -49.36
N VAL A 220 34.01 -15.26 -49.46
CA VAL A 220 32.87 -15.10 -48.54
C VAL A 220 33.27 -15.47 -47.11
N VAL A 221 34.05 -16.54 -46.94
CA VAL A 221 34.55 -16.95 -45.61
C VAL A 221 35.53 -15.94 -45.03
N GLY A 222 36.45 -15.40 -45.85
CA GLY A 222 37.40 -14.36 -45.43
C GLY A 222 36.68 -13.10 -44.97
N LEU A 223 35.72 -12.62 -45.77
CA LEU A 223 34.88 -11.47 -45.42
C LEU A 223 34.05 -11.73 -44.15
N PHE A 224 33.46 -12.93 -44.03
CA PHE A 224 32.67 -13.27 -42.85
C PHE A 224 33.51 -13.29 -41.57
N ARG A 225 34.73 -13.85 -41.59
CA ARG A 225 35.63 -13.85 -40.42
C ARG A 225 36.06 -12.45 -40.02
N ASN A 226 36.36 -11.59 -41.00
CA ASN A 226 36.74 -10.21 -40.74
C ASN A 226 35.60 -9.40 -40.10
N GLU A 227 34.35 -9.68 -40.48
CA GLU A 227 33.17 -9.06 -39.89
C GLU A 227 32.75 -9.70 -38.55
N LEU A 228 33.01 -11.01 -38.37
CA LEU A 228 32.74 -11.71 -37.11
C LEU A 228 33.53 -11.10 -35.95
N ASN A 229 34.77 -10.69 -36.20
CA ASN A 229 35.63 -10.02 -35.22
C ASN A 229 35.15 -8.62 -34.80
N LYS A 230 34.08 -8.09 -35.42
CA LYS A 230 33.49 -6.79 -35.09
C LYS A 230 32.19 -6.90 -34.29
N LEU A 231 31.71 -8.11 -34.02
CA LEU A 231 30.60 -8.32 -33.10
C LEU A 231 31.07 -8.02 -31.66
N PRO A 232 30.22 -7.38 -30.85
CA PRO A 232 30.47 -7.26 -29.41
C PRO A 232 30.48 -8.65 -28.76
N ASP A 233 31.38 -8.85 -27.79
CA ASP A 233 31.49 -10.07 -26.96
C ASP A 233 30.27 -10.29 -26.06
#